data_AF-A0A369B323-F1
#
_entry.id   AF-A0A369B323-F1
#
_cell.length_a   1.000
_cell.length_b   1.000
_cell.length_c   1.000
_cell.angle_alpha   90.00
_cell.angle_beta   90.00
_cell.angle_gamma   90.00
#
_symmetry.space_group_name_H-M   'P 1'
#
loop_
_entity.id
_entity.type
_entity.pdbx_description
1 polymer ?
#
loop_
_entity_poly.entity_id
_entity_poly.type
_entity_poly.pdbx_seq_one_letter_code
_entity_poly.pdbx_strand_id
1 'polypeptide(L)'
;MKKQFKGLLVISLIIVLGACSKQEKPMQREVYKDINTELVKKVTGAWLGEGEKEKKIYDITYKKQTLWINQEELEVTETKDNLVLTQTKKEKPFFYDFKIEGENITVIPSYPVPKGQSGGQLAPIKLIPIDTKEIEVHNSEKDELINFEETLKTSLDMFERKEAFLLKMTRFTTEADPIFEMLSFNGEEIYYYYDNSKDKFGEKNIVSASYKNWRFEEKTDETNHTIKEFILSEPMEKDSEKQVVFDIQNLE
;
A
#
# COMPACT_ATOMS: atom_id res chain seq x y z
N MET A 1 -5.32 82.82 44.45
CA MET A 1 -6.64 82.33 44.01
C MET A 1 -6.46 81.29 42.92
N LYS A 2 -7.16 80.14 43.03
CA LYS A 2 -7.39 79.06 42.03
C LYS A 2 -6.16 78.21 41.66
N LYS A 3 -6.04 77.00 42.24
CA LYS A 3 -6.62 75.67 41.88
C LYS A 3 -5.76 74.94 40.82
N GLN A 4 -5.00 73.94 41.27
CA GLN A 4 -5.23 72.49 41.08
C GLN A 4 -4.80 71.96 39.71
N PHE A 5 -3.89 70.99 39.67
CA PHE A 5 -4.22 69.66 39.15
C PHE A 5 -3.20 68.60 39.62
N LYS A 6 -3.75 67.51 40.15
CA LYS A 6 -3.06 66.30 40.58
C LYS A 6 -2.69 65.48 39.34
N GLY A 7 -1.45 65.02 39.25
CA GLY A 7 -1.01 64.05 38.24
C GLY A 7 -0.29 62.91 38.93
N LEU A 8 -1.05 61.90 39.33
CA LEU A 8 -0.56 60.65 39.91
C LEU A 8 -0.04 59.78 38.76
N LEU A 9 1.28 59.59 38.65
CA LEU A 9 1.89 58.75 37.62
C LEU A 9 1.83 57.30 38.11
N VAL A 10 0.75 56.60 37.75
CA VAL A 10 0.57 55.17 38.02
C VAL A 10 1.42 54.41 37.01
N ILE A 11 2.51 53.81 37.49
CA ILE A 11 3.31 52.85 36.74
C ILE A 11 2.48 51.57 36.64
N SER A 12 1.83 51.39 35.48
CA SER A 12 1.19 50.15 35.07
C SER A 12 2.30 49.11 34.79
N LEU A 13 2.65 48.35 35.82
CA LEU A 13 3.47 47.15 35.69
C LEU A 13 2.62 46.08 34.99
N ILE A 14 2.74 45.97 33.67
CA ILE A 14 2.13 44.90 32.90
C ILE A 14 2.91 43.63 33.24
N ILE A 15 2.38 42.84 34.17
CA ILE A 15 2.80 41.47 34.41
C ILE A 15 2.34 40.69 33.18
N VAL A 16 3.23 40.50 32.21
CA VAL A 16 3.04 39.49 31.17
C VAL A 16 3.16 38.15 31.90
N LEU A 17 2.02 37.63 32.34
CA LEU A 17 1.90 36.22 32.68
C LEU A 17 2.21 35.46 31.39
N GLY A 18 3.46 35.02 31.27
CA GLY A 18 3.83 33.97 30.35
C GLY A 18 3.02 32.75 30.73
N ALA A 19 1.83 32.62 30.12
CA ALA A 19 1.21 31.33 29.97
C ALA A 19 2.19 30.51 29.12
N CYS A 20 3.11 29.83 29.78
CA CYS A 20 3.65 28.59 29.26
C CYS A 20 2.44 27.69 29.06
N SER A 21 1.80 27.78 27.89
CA SER A 21 1.01 26.68 27.37
C SER A 21 2.01 25.54 27.31
N LYS A 22 1.94 24.65 28.29
CA LYS A 22 2.71 23.42 28.33
C LYS A 22 2.24 22.66 27.11
N GLN A 23 2.95 22.82 26.00
CA GLN A 23 2.66 22.17 24.75
C GLN A 23 2.71 20.67 25.08
N GLU A 24 1.53 20.04 25.16
CA GLU A 24 1.44 18.62 25.48
C GLU A 24 2.31 17.91 24.45
N LYS A 25 3.36 17.23 24.92
CA LYS A 25 4.24 16.49 24.01
C LYS A 25 3.35 15.57 23.16
N PRO A 26 3.58 15.50 21.84
CA PRO A 26 2.84 14.57 21.00
C PRO A 26 2.95 13.17 21.61
N MET A 27 1.80 12.51 21.76
CA MET A 27 1.67 11.21 22.40
C MET A 27 2.17 10.12 21.44
N GLN A 28 3.49 10.13 21.19
CA GLN A 28 4.23 9.15 20.41
C GLN A 28 4.76 8.04 21.33
N ARG A 29 4.83 6.81 20.81
CA ARG A 29 5.45 5.68 21.51
C ARG A 29 6.97 5.80 21.43
N GLU A 30 7.62 5.31 22.47
CA GLU A 30 9.07 5.12 22.44
C GLU A 30 9.43 4.05 21.42
N VAL A 31 10.52 4.27 20.68
CA VAL A 31 11.04 3.32 19.70
C VAL A 31 12.15 2.52 20.36
N TYR A 32 11.88 1.24 20.56
CA TYR A 32 12.85 0.31 21.14
C TYR A 32 13.90 -0.05 20.09
N LYS A 33 15.15 -0.23 20.55
CA LYS A 33 16.26 -0.65 19.68
C LYS A 33 16.21 -2.14 19.35
N ASP A 34 15.74 -2.94 20.29
CA ASP A 34 15.76 -4.40 20.21
C ASP A 34 14.44 -4.90 19.61
N ILE A 35 14.30 -4.76 18.29
CA ILE A 35 13.14 -5.27 17.53
C ILE A 35 13.39 -6.70 17.08
N ASN A 36 12.45 -7.60 17.38
CA ASN A 36 12.45 -8.96 16.87
C ASN A 36 12.09 -8.97 15.38
N THR A 37 13.09 -8.90 14.52
CA THR A 37 12.89 -8.85 13.07
C THR A 37 12.23 -10.10 12.47
N GLU A 38 12.42 -11.28 13.07
CA GLU A 38 11.75 -12.51 12.61
C GLU A 38 10.24 -12.46 12.89
N LEU A 39 9.84 -11.83 14.00
CA LEU A 39 8.42 -11.58 14.26
C LEU A 39 7.84 -10.56 13.26
N VAL A 40 8.58 -9.50 12.94
CA VAL A 40 8.15 -8.50 11.95
C VAL A 40 8.02 -9.11 10.55
N LYS A 41 8.93 -10.00 10.14
CA LYS A 41 8.82 -10.70 8.85
C LYS A 41 7.53 -11.50 8.71
N LYS A 42 6.95 -12.01 9.80
CA LYS A 42 5.67 -12.74 9.76
C LYS A 42 4.46 -11.85 9.41
N VAL A 43 4.57 -10.53 9.55
CA VAL A 43 3.51 -9.60 9.15
C VAL A 43 3.69 -9.10 7.70
N THR A 44 4.84 -9.38 7.08
CA THR A 44 5.11 -8.99 5.68
C THR A 44 4.48 -9.96 4.70
N GLY A 45 4.22 -9.49 3.48
CA GLY A 45 3.54 -10.26 2.44
C GLY A 45 2.26 -9.58 1.97
N ALA A 46 1.54 -10.25 1.08
CA ALA A 46 0.23 -9.81 0.62
C ALA A 46 -0.89 -10.46 1.44
N TRP A 47 -1.91 -9.66 1.75
CA TRP A 47 -2.99 -10.07 2.62
C TRP A 47 -4.35 -9.61 2.09
N LEU A 48 -5.36 -10.46 2.18
CA LEU A 48 -6.76 -10.10 1.96
C LEU A 48 -7.41 -9.65 3.28
N GLY A 49 -8.00 -8.46 3.29
CA GLY A 49 -8.80 -7.94 4.40
C GLY A 49 -10.18 -8.56 4.47
N GLU A 50 -10.45 -9.27 5.56
CA GLU A 50 -11.79 -9.67 5.98
C GLU A 50 -12.37 -8.65 6.98
N GLY A 51 -13.68 -8.40 6.85
CA GLY A 51 -14.44 -7.55 7.77
C GLY A 51 -14.63 -6.10 7.29
N GLU A 52 -14.01 -5.72 6.17
CA GLU A 52 -14.35 -4.48 5.48
C GLU A 52 -15.64 -4.64 4.66
N LYS A 53 -16.34 -3.53 4.39
CA LYS A 53 -17.51 -3.54 3.48
C LYS A 53 -17.12 -3.94 2.06
N GLU A 54 -15.88 -3.67 1.69
CA GLU A 54 -15.26 -3.95 0.40
C GLU A 54 -13.96 -4.70 0.68
N LYS A 55 -13.72 -5.82 -0.01
CA LYS A 55 -12.48 -6.59 0.20
C LYS A 55 -11.29 -5.83 -0.35
N LYS A 56 -10.23 -5.73 0.45
CA LYS A 56 -9.01 -5.01 0.08
C LYS A 56 -7.79 -5.89 0.22
N ILE A 57 -6.85 -5.76 -0.71
CA ILE A 57 -5.52 -6.35 -0.59
C ILE A 57 -4.56 -5.35 0.06
N TYR A 58 -3.74 -5.86 0.97
CA TYR A 58 -2.67 -5.12 1.64
C TYR A 58 -1.34 -5.77 1.31
N ASP A 59 -0.45 -5.02 0.67
CA ASP A 59 0.95 -5.41 0.49
C ASP A 59 1.77 -4.78 1.61
N ILE A 60 2.35 -5.62 2.47
CA ILE A 60 3.11 -5.20 3.64
C ILE A 60 4.59 -5.53 3.42
N THR A 61 5.43 -4.51 3.38
CA THR A 61 6.89 -4.67 3.24
C THR A 61 7.62 -4.10 4.45
N TYR A 62 8.81 -4.63 4.74
CA TYR A 62 9.63 -4.20 5.89
C TYR A 62 11.06 -3.85 5.47
N LYS A 63 11.51 -2.65 5.84
CA LYS A 63 12.87 -2.16 5.57
C LYS A 63 13.25 -1.08 6.58
N LYS A 64 14.47 -1.16 7.13
CA LYS A 64 15.03 -0.16 8.05
C LYS A 64 14.07 0.19 9.22
N GLN A 65 13.49 -0.81 9.88
CA GLN A 65 12.57 -0.63 11.02
C GLN A 65 11.24 0.07 10.68
N THR A 66 10.94 0.23 9.40
CA THR A 66 9.67 0.73 8.92
C THR A 66 8.91 -0.39 8.20
N LEU A 67 7.63 -0.52 8.51
CA LEU A 67 6.65 -1.25 7.71
C LEU A 67 5.99 -0.27 6.74
N TRP A 68 5.83 -0.68 5.48
CA TRP A 68 4.96 0.00 4.54
C TRP A 68 3.76 -0.88 4.29
N ILE A 69 2.57 -0.36 4.58
CA ILE A 69 1.31 -1.00 4.23
C ILE A 69 0.68 -0.19 3.10
N ASN A 70 0.71 -0.75 1.89
CA ASN A 70 0.42 0.00 0.67
C ASN A 70 1.28 1.29 0.61
N GLN A 71 0.67 2.48 0.79
CA GLN A 71 1.37 3.77 0.77
C GLN A 71 1.62 4.39 2.16
N GLU A 72 1.18 3.76 3.25
CA GLU A 72 1.36 4.31 4.60
C GLU A 72 2.65 3.78 5.25
N GLU A 73 3.46 4.69 5.78
CA GLU A 73 4.68 4.38 6.53
C GLU A 73 4.40 4.22 8.03
N LEU A 74 4.79 3.08 8.57
CA LEU A 74 4.62 2.69 9.96
C LEU A 74 5.97 2.38 10.60
N GLU A 75 6.38 3.17 11.58
CA GLU A 75 7.56 2.89 12.40
C GLU A 75 7.27 1.73 13.35
N VAL A 76 8.12 0.70 13.37
CA VAL A 76 8.03 -0.39 14.34
C VAL A 76 8.61 0.08 15.67
N THR A 77 7.72 0.27 16.64
CA THR A 77 8.03 0.83 17.96
C THR A 77 8.50 -0.23 18.94
N GLU A 78 7.87 -1.40 18.95
CA GLU A 78 8.16 -2.51 19.86
C GLU A 78 7.68 -3.83 19.25
N THR A 79 8.30 -4.94 19.66
CA THR A 79 7.79 -6.30 19.42
C THR A 79 7.65 -7.03 20.75
N LYS A 80 6.48 -7.61 21.00
CA LYS A 80 6.20 -8.30 22.27
C LYS A 80 5.30 -9.50 22.02
N ASP A 81 5.72 -10.67 22.49
CA ASP A 81 4.99 -11.93 22.30
C ASP A 81 4.68 -12.17 20.80
N ASN A 82 3.40 -12.08 20.40
CA ASN A 82 2.92 -12.18 19.03
C ASN A 82 2.47 -10.82 18.44
N LEU A 83 2.89 -9.71 19.05
CA LEU A 83 2.54 -8.35 18.67
C LEU A 83 3.71 -7.62 18.01
N VAL A 84 3.42 -6.94 16.91
CA VAL A 84 4.27 -5.91 16.30
C VAL A 84 3.56 -4.58 16.47
N LEU A 85 4.11 -3.72 17.33
CA LEU A 85 3.52 -2.43 17.69
C LEU A 85 4.06 -1.34 16.76
N THR A 86 3.16 -0.57 16.16
CA THR A 86 3.56 0.44 15.16
C THR A 86 2.96 1.80 15.40
N GLN A 87 3.54 2.82 14.76
CA GLN A 87 2.98 4.16 14.70
C GLN A 87 3.28 4.86 13.37
N THR A 88 2.38 5.71 12.90
CA THR A 88 2.68 6.64 11.80
C THR A 88 3.63 7.75 12.26
N LYS A 89 4.55 8.20 11.39
CA LYS A 89 5.46 9.34 11.67
C LYS A 89 4.77 10.71 11.50
N LYS A 90 3.67 10.93 12.22
CA LYS A 90 2.86 12.16 12.21
C LYS A 90 2.85 12.79 13.61
N GLU A 91 2.57 14.09 13.70
CA GLU A 91 2.47 14.81 14.99
C GLU A 91 1.39 14.18 15.90
N LYS A 92 0.26 13.80 15.31
CA LYS A 92 -0.77 12.96 15.92
C LYS A 92 -0.68 11.57 15.31
N PRO A 93 0.03 10.62 15.97
CA PRO A 93 0.23 9.31 15.38
C PRO A 93 -1.08 8.52 15.37
N PHE A 94 -1.24 7.70 14.34
CA PHE A 94 -2.14 6.57 14.36
C PHE A 94 -1.32 5.31 14.62
N PHE A 95 -1.89 4.34 15.31
CA PHE A 95 -1.26 3.05 15.60
C PHE A 95 -1.97 1.96 14.82
N TYR A 96 -1.20 1.03 14.26
CA TYR A 96 -1.70 -0.15 13.57
C TYR A 96 -0.95 -1.36 14.14
N ASP A 97 -1.43 -1.87 15.27
CA ASP A 97 -0.73 -2.95 15.96
C ASP A 97 -1.12 -4.29 15.33
N PHE A 98 -0.12 -5.08 14.97
CA PHE A 98 -0.34 -6.36 14.31
C PHE A 98 -0.24 -7.49 15.34
N LYS A 99 -1.31 -8.28 15.45
CA LYS A 99 -1.34 -9.49 16.26
C LYS A 99 -1.30 -10.72 15.36
N ILE A 100 -0.29 -11.56 15.52
CA ILE A 100 -0.12 -12.78 14.72
C ILE A 100 -0.92 -13.92 15.35
N GLU A 101 -1.78 -14.56 14.55
CA GLU A 101 -2.74 -15.59 14.98
C GLU A 101 -2.67 -16.80 14.02
N GLY A 102 -1.64 -17.63 14.20
CA GLY A 102 -1.35 -18.72 13.28
C GLY A 102 -0.78 -18.18 11.97
N GLU A 103 -1.47 -18.46 10.87
CA GLU A 103 -1.13 -17.94 9.53
C GLU A 103 -1.81 -16.61 9.22
N ASN A 104 -2.80 -16.19 10.02
CA ASN A 104 -3.51 -14.93 9.85
C ASN A 104 -2.91 -13.84 10.75
N ILE A 105 -3.20 -12.59 10.43
CA ILE A 105 -2.90 -11.46 11.30
C ILE A 105 -4.15 -10.61 11.56
N THR A 106 -4.25 -10.04 12.75
CA THR A 106 -5.28 -9.06 13.10
C THR A 106 -4.61 -7.70 13.28
N VAL A 107 -5.02 -6.71 12.51
CA VAL A 107 -4.60 -5.31 12.66
C VAL A 107 -5.55 -4.62 13.63
N ILE A 108 -4.97 -3.99 14.64
CA ILE A 108 -5.69 -3.28 15.71
C ILE A 108 -5.41 -1.78 15.54
N PRO A 109 -6.23 -1.07 14.73
CA PRO A 109 -6.09 0.36 14.57
C PRO A 109 -6.46 1.10 15.87
N SER A 110 -5.68 2.10 16.26
CA SER A 110 -5.99 2.97 17.39
C SER A 110 -5.32 4.34 17.26
N TYR A 111 -5.76 5.31 18.07
CA TYR A 111 -5.17 6.66 18.11
C TYR A 111 -5.16 7.21 19.54
N PRO A 112 -4.23 8.13 19.85
CA PRO A 112 -4.21 8.84 21.11
C PRO A 112 -5.52 9.60 21.38
N VAL A 113 -6.09 9.42 22.57
CA VAL A 113 -7.26 10.18 23.02
C VAL A 113 -6.81 11.17 24.11
N PRO A 114 -7.16 12.46 24.00
CA PRO A 114 -6.83 13.45 25.04
C PRO A 114 -7.35 13.04 26.41
N LYS A 115 -6.62 13.41 27.46
CA LYS A 115 -6.99 13.06 28.83
C LYS A 115 -8.41 13.54 29.15
N GLY A 116 -9.25 12.63 29.65
CA GLY A 116 -10.63 12.92 30.02
C GLY A 116 -11.65 12.81 28.89
N GLN A 117 -11.22 12.48 27.67
CA GLN A 117 -12.12 12.09 26.58
C GLN A 117 -12.19 10.57 26.45
N SER A 118 -13.33 10.06 26.00
CA SER A 118 -13.50 8.67 25.58
C SER A 118 -13.45 8.59 24.06
N GLY A 119 -12.57 7.77 23.51
CA GLY A 119 -12.55 7.44 22.08
C GLY A 119 -13.65 6.45 21.71
N GLY A 120 -13.91 6.32 20.41
CA GLY A 120 -14.70 5.21 19.86
C GLY A 120 -13.85 3.95 19.70
N GLN A 121 -14.50 2.79 19.55
CA GLN A 121 -13.82 1.57 19.13
C GLN A 121 -13.60 1.62 17.62
N LEU A 122 -12.37 1.35 17.19
CA LEU A 122 -12.09 1.08 15.79
C LEU A 122 -12.19 -0.42 15.54
N ALA A 123 -12.79 -0.78 14.40
CA ALA A 123 -12.92 -2.18 14.03
C ALA A 123 -11.53 -2.76 13.71
N PRO A 124 -11.18 -3.93 14.28
CA PRO A 124 -9.99 -4.64 13.85
C PRO A 124 -10.16 -5.14 12.42
N ILE A 125 -9.04 -5.26 11.70
CA ILE A 125 -9.01 -5.80 10.35
C ILE A 125 -8.35 -7.16 10.42
N LYS A 126 -9.06 -8.20 9.99
CA LYS A 126 -8.49 -9.54 9.89
C LYS A 126 -7.85 -9.68 8.51
N LEU A 127 -6.62 -10.16 8.47
CA LEU A 127 -5.83 -10.29 7.27
C LEU A 127 -5.49 -11.77 7.06
N ILE A 128 -5.87 -12.28 5.90
CA ILE A 128 -5.63 -13.67 5.45
C ILE A 128 -4.52 -13.63 4.39
N PRO A 129 -3.50 -14.49 4.49
CA PRO A 129 -2.42 -14.49 3.50
C PRO A 129 -2.96 -14.90 2.12
N ILE A 130 -2.43 -14.31 1.06
CA ILE A 130 -2.77 -14.64 -0.33
C ILE A 130 -1.52 -15.00 -1.14
N ASP A 131 -1.70 -15.70 -2.27
CA ASP A 131 -0.59 -16.02 -3.15
C ASP A 131 -0.01 -14.74 -3.74
N THR A 132 1.32 -14.67 -3.80
CA THR A 132 2.04 -13.57 -4.42
C THR A 132 3.01 -14.11 -5.44
N LYS A 133 2.95 -13.56 -6.65
CA LYS A 133 3.90 -13.85 -7.72
C LYS A 133 4.63 -12.57 -8.09
N GLU A 134 5.94 -12.67 -8.23
CA GLU A 134 6.79 -11.57 -8.65
C GLU A 134 7.67 -12.05 -9.80
N ILE A 135 7.64 -11.32 -10.91
CA ILE A 135 8.37 -11.68 -12.12
C ILE A 135 9.05 -10.45 -12.73
N GLU A 136 10.23 -10.69 -13.29
CA GLU A 136 10.98 -9.73 -14.08
C GLU A 136 11.07 -10.24 -15.52
N VAL A 137 10.88 -9.33 -16.49
CA VAL A 137 10.87 -9.67 -17.91
C VAL A 137 11.72 -8.69 -18.69
N HIS A 138 12.85 -9.18 -19.18
CA HIS A 138 13.72 -8.53 -20.14
C HIS A 138 13.33 -9.03 -21.53
N ASN A 139 12.90 -8.11 -22.41
CA ASN A 139 12.33 -8.45 -23.72
C ASN A 139 13.25 -9.27 -24.67
N SER A 140 14.50 -9.53 -24.30
CA SER A 140 15.47 -10.31 -25.05
C SER A 140 15.60 -11.78 -24.61
N GLU A 141 14.99 -12.19 -23.49
CA GLU A 141 15.22 -13.52 -22.90
C GLU A 141 14.01 -14.44 -23.06
N LYS A 142 14.17 -15.52 -23.85
CA LYS A 142 13.09 -16.46 -24.17
C LYS A 142 12.51 -17.16 -22.94
N ASP A 143 13.38 -17.57 -22.01
CA ASP A 143 12.95 -18.27 -20.81
C ASP A 143 12.12 -17.36 -19.88
N GLU A 144 12.44 -16.07 -19.85
CA GLU A 144 11.67 -15.07 -19.08
C GLU A 144 10.28 -14.83 -19.69
N LEU A 145 10.16 -14.82 -21.03
CA LEU A 145 8.86 -14.73 -21.70
C LEU A 145 7.99 -15.98 -21.48
N ILE A 146 8.60 -17.17 -21.46
CA ILE A 146 7.89 -18.41 -21.11
C ILE A 146 7.39 -18.34 -19.66
N ASN A 147 8.25 -17.93 -18.73
CA ASN A 147 7.88 -17.75 -17.32
C ASN A 147 6.78 -16.68 -17.13
N PHE A 148 6.81 -15.61 -17.93
CA PHE A 148 5.75 -14.59 -17.97
C PHE A 148 4.42 -15.18 -18.40
N GLU A 149 4.39 -15.95 -19.50
CA GLU A 149 3.18 -16.63 -19.98
C GLU A 149 2.61 -17.59 -18.92
N GLU A 150 3.45 -18.45 -18.35
CA GLU A 150 3.03 -19.43 -17.34
C GLU A 150 2.51 -18.76 -16.07
N THR A 151 3.12 -17.65 -15.67
CA THR A 151 2.69 -16.86 -14.52
C THR A 151 1.32 -16.21 -14.75
N LEU A 152 1.08 -15.63 -15.94
CA LEU A 152 -0.22 -15.07 -16.30
C LEU A 152 -1.29 -16.16 -16.37
N LYS A 153 -0.99 -17.33 -16.96
CA LYS A 153 -1.92 -18.48 -16.97
C LYS A 153 -2.29 -18.94 -15.57
N THR A 154 -1.30 -19.13 -14.71
CA THR A 154 -1.54 -19.55 -13.32
C THR A 154 -2.42 -18.54 -12.57
N SER A 155 -2.17 -17.24 -12.79
CA SER A 155 -2.94 -16.17 -12.16
C SER A 155 -4.36 -16.06 -12.73
N LEU A 156 -4.54 -16.32 -14.02
CA LEU A 156 -5.86 -16.42 -14.65
C LEU A 156 -6.65 -17.60 -14.07
N ASP A 157 -6.02 -18.77 -13.89
CA ASP A 157 -6.68 -19.92 -13.26
C ASP A 157 -7.13 -19.59 -11.83
N MET A 158 -6.34 -18.82 -11.07
CA MET A 158 -6.74 -18.32 -9.74
C MET A 158 -7.93 -17.37 -9.82
N PHE A 159 -7.94 -16.45 -10.79
CA PHE A 159 -9.06 -15.55 -11.05
C PHE A 159 -10.36 -16.32 -11.33
N GLU A 160 -10.30 -17.36 -12.17
CA GLU A 160 -11.43 -18.22 -12.50
C GLU A 160 -11.97 -18.96 -11.27
N ARG A 161 -11.07 -19.41 -10.39
CA ARG A 161 -11.41 -20.05 -9.09
C ARG A 161 -11.85 -19.07 -8.00
N LYS A 162 -11.83 -17.76 -8.27
CA LYS A 162 -12.11 -16.69 -7.28
C LYS A 162 -11.15 -16.69 -6.09
N GLU A 163 -9.92 -17.14 -6.30
CA GLU A 163 -8.84 -17.11 -5.31
C GLU A 163 -8.11 -15.78 -5.39
N ALA A 164 -8.01 -15.07 -4.26
CA ALA A 164 -7.31 -13.79 -4.21
C ALA A 164 -5.81 -13.95 -4.45
N PHE A 165 -5.20 -13.00 -5.17
CA PHE A 165 -3.76 -13.02 -5.47
C PHE A 165 -3.20 -11.61 -5.67
N LEU A 166 -1.87 -11.53 -5.59
CA LEU A 166 -1.08 -10.36 -5.97
C LEU A 166 0.00 -10.78 -6.99
N LEU A 167 -0.06 -10.23 -8.19
CA LEU A 167 0.97 -10.39 -9.22
C LEU A 167 1.70 -9.06 -9.42
N LYS A 168 3.02 -9.06 -9.19
CA LYS A 168 3.91 -7.93 -9.44
C LYS A 168 4.80 -8.26 -10.62
N MET A 169 4.85 -7.38 -11.60
CA MET A 169 5.59 -7.57 -12.84
C MET A 169 6.49 -6.36 -13.06
N THR A 170 7.76 -6.62 -13.30
CA THR A 170 8.70 -5.59 -13.75
C THR A 170 9.12 -5.94 -15.17
N ARG A 171 8.73 -5.11 -16.13
CA ARG A 171 9.17 -5.24 -17.52
C ARG A 171 10.25 -4.23 -17.81
N PHE A 172 11.21 -4.58 -18.66
CA PHE A 172 12.29 -3.67 -19.02
C PHE A 172 12.15 -3.18 -20.46
N THR A 173 12.41 -1.89 -20.69
CA THR A 173 12.55 -1.35 -22.04
C THR A 173 13.80 -1.89 -22.73
N THR A 174 13.97 -1.59 -24.02
CA THR A 174 15.20 -1.90 -24.76
C THR A 174 16.45 -1.23 -24.17
N GLU A 175 16.28 -0.12 -23.46
CA GLU A 175 17.33 0.62 -22.74
C GLU A 175 17.50 0.14 -21.28
N ALA A 176 16.81 -0.93 -20.89
CA ALA A 176 16.78 -1.50 -19.55
C ALA A 176 16.20 -0.56 -18.47
N ASP A 177 15.30 0.35 -18.84
CA ASP A 177 14.52 1.11 -17.87
C ASP A 177 13.31 0.29 -17.40
N PRO A 178 12.98 0.26 -16.10
CA PRO A 178 11.91 -0.56 -15.57
C PRO A 178 10.53 0.10 -15.76
N ILE A 179 9.55 -0.72 -16.10
CA ILE A 179 8.12 -0.47 -16.10
C ILE A 179 7.50 -1.40 -15.08
N PHE A 180 6.77 -0.84 -14.12
CA PHE A 180 6.12 -1.61 -13.06
C PHE A 180 4.65 -1.82 -13.38
N GLU A 181 4.20 -3.06 -13.33
CA GLU A 181 2.82 -3.46 -13.49
C GLU A 181 2.40 -4.33 -12.31
N MET A 182 1.16 -4.17 -11.85
CA MET A 182 0.64 -4.95 -10.75
C MET A 182 -0.82 -5.32 -11.01
N LEU A 183 -1.16 -6.59 -10.76
CA LEU A 183 -2.52 -7.11 -10.74
C LEU A 183 -2.84 -7.61 -9.34
N SER A 184 -3.90 -7.09 -8.75
CA SER A 184 -4.37 -7.48 -7.42
C SER A 184 -5.83 -7.89 -7.52
N PHE A 185 -6.12 -9.17 -7.32
CA PHE A 185 -7.49 -9.69 -7.39
C PHE A 185 -7.99 -10.04 -6.00
N ASN A 186 -9.07 -9.39 -5.56
CA ASN A 186 -9.63 -9.56 -4.20
C ASN A 186 -10.74 -10.64 -4.13
N GLY A 187 -10.94 -11.42 -5.20
CA GLY A 187 -12.05 -12.36 -5.36
C GLY A 187 -13.27 -11.78 -6.09
N GLU A 188 -13.31 -10.48 -6.33
CA GLU A 188 -14.44 -9.77 -6.97
C GLU A 188 -13.99 -8.95 -8.18
N GLU A 189 -12.91 -8.18 -8.04
CA GLU A 189 -12.36 -7.30 -9.07
C GLU A 189 -10.83 -7.39 -9.11
N ILE A 190 -10.26 -7.10 -10.27
CA ILE A 190 -8.82 -6.97 -10.48
C ILE A 190 -8.48 -5.49 -10.47
N TYR A 191 -7.70 -5.06 -9.50
CA TYR A 191 -7.03 -3.77 -9.52
C TYR A 191 -5.74 -3.88 -10.35
N TYR A 192 -5.67 -3.08 -11.42
CA TYR A 192 -4.47 -2.91 -12.24
C TYR A 192 -3.77 -1.60 -11.89
N TYR A 193 -2.44 -1.66 -11.80
CA TYR A 193 -1.56 -0.50 -11.66
C TYR A 193 -0.42 -0.60 -12.66
N TYR A 194 -0.10 0.52 -13.30
CA TYR A 194 0.98 0.70 -14.26
C TYR A 194 1.79 1.95 -13.92
N ASP A 195 3.11 1.85 -13.95
CA ASP A 195 4.03 2.95 -13.70
C ASP A 195 5.30 2.80 -14.55
N ASN A 196 5.45 3.67 -15.55
CA ASN A 196 6.68 3.81 -16.33
C ASN A 196 7.44 5.10 -15.98
N SER A 197 7.23 5.69 -14.81
CA SER A 197 7.87 6.96 -14.42
C SER A 197 9.41 6.90 -14.35
N LYS A 198 9.96 5.68 -14.34
CA LYS A 198 11.39 5.37 -14.38
C LYS A 198 11.96 5.18 -15.79
N ASP A 199 11.10 5.09 -16.81
CA ASP A 199 11.50 5.18 -18.20
C ASP A 199 12.07 6.58 -18.46
N LYS A 200 13.34 6.63 -18.90
CA LYS A 200 14.03 7.90 -19.16
C LYS A 200 13.61 8.53 -20.48
N PHE A 201 13.16 7.73 -21.44
CA PHE A 201 12.94 8.15 -22.82
C PHE A 201 11.46 8.14 -23.22
N GLY A 202 10.63 7.35 -22.53
CA GLY A 202 9.18 7.33 -22.69
C GLY A 202 8.45 8.50 -22.02
N GLU A 203 7.21 8.71 -22.45
CA GLU A 203 6.29 9.60 -21.74
C GLU A 203 5.89 8.96 -20.40
N LYS A 204 6.07 9.73 -19.32
CA LYS A 204 5.78 9.25 -17.97
C LYS A 204 4.29 9.22 -17.73
N ASN A 205 3.81 8.06 -17.33
CA ASN A 205 2.43 7.79 -17.05
C ASN A 205 2.32 6.85 -15.85
N ILE A 206 1.34 7.15 -15.00
CA ILE A 206 0.95 6.28 -13.90
C ILE A 206 -0.55 6.11 -14.01
N VAL A 207 -0.99 4.87 -14.22
CA VAL A 207 -2.39 4.53 -14.44
C VAL A 207 -2.80 3.48 -13.44
N SER A 208 -4.03 3.58 -12.96
CA SER A 208 -4.66 2.49 -12.24
C SER A 208 -6.15 2.45 -12.50
N ALA A 209 -6.71 1.25 -12.59
CA ALA A 209 -8.14 1.03 -12.78
C ALA A 209 -8.54 -0.36 -12.28
N SER A 210 -9.81 -0.51 -11.91
CA SER A 210 -10.38 -1.82 -11.54
C SER A 210 -11.18 -2.42 -12.70
N TYR A 211 -11.04 -3.74 -12.88
CA TYR A 211 -11.67 -4.52 -13.95
C TYR A 211 -12.41 -5.72 -13.38
N LYS A 212 -13.56 -6.06 -13.96
CA LYS A 212 -14.36 -7.22 -13.53
C LYS A 212 -13.98 -8.52 -14.21
N ASN A 213 -13.39 -8.43 -15.40
CA ASN A 213 -13.16 -9.59 -16.24
C ASN A 213 -11.71 -9.68 -16.72
N TRP A 214 -11.19 -10.90 -16.73
CA TRP A 214 -9.89 -11.25 -17.28
C TRP A 214 -10.04 -12.53 -18.11
N ARG A 215 -9.48 -12.52 -19.32
CA ARG A 215 -9.55 -13.65 -20.24
C ARG A 215 -8.25 -13.79 -21.03
N PHE A 216 -8.07 -14.98 -21.59
CA PHE A 216 -6.99 -15.30 -22.52
C PHE A 216 -7.56 -15.49 -23.94
N GLU A 217 -6.90 -14.90 -24.93
CA GLU A 217 -7.20 -15.07 -26.35
C GLU A 217 -5.93 -15.48 -27.10
N GLU A 218 -6.08 -16.42 -28.03
CA GLU A 218 -5.01 -16.84 -28.95
C GLU A 218 -5.53 -16.69 -30.38
N LYS A 219 -4.81 -15.94 -31.21
CA LYS A 219 -5.18 -15.67 -32.60
C LYS A 219 -3.97 -15.75 -33.51
N THR A 220 -4.21 -16.04 -34.79
CA THR A 220 -3.17 -16.02 -35.82
C THR A 220 -3.31 -14.76 -36.65
N ASP A 221 -2.21 -14.03 -36.86
CA ASP A 221 -2.21 -12.84 -37.70
C ASP A 221 -2.14 -13.16 -39.20
N GLU A 222 -2.25 -12.12 -40.04
CA GLU A 222 -2.20 -12.25 -41.51
C GLU A 222 -0.86 -12.80 -42.03
N THR A 223 0.19 -12.76 -41.20
CA THR A 223 1.53 -13.28 -41.47
C THR A 223 1.76 -14.68 -40.89
N ASN A 224 0.72 -15.33 -40.36
CA ASN A 224 0.75 -16.66 -39.76
C ASN A 224 1.52 -16.74 -38.43
N HIS A 225 1.74 -15.62 -37.75
CA HIS A 225 2.28 -15.61 -36.39
C HIS A 225 1.15 -15.77 -35.37
N THR A 226 1.44 -16.53 -34.31
CA THR A 226 0.51 -16.69 -33.19
C THR A 226 0.68 -15.53 -32.20
N ILE A 227 -0.42 -14.84 -31.93
CA ILE A 227 -0.54 -13.78 -30.93
C ILE A 227 -1.31 -14.34 -29.74
N LYS A 228 -0.73 -14.20 -28.55
CA LYS A 228 -1.31 -14.60 -27.27
C LYS A 228 -1.57 -13.35 -26.43
N GLU A 229 -2.81 -13.14 -26.03
CA GLU A 229 -3.25 -11.92 -25.35
C GLU A 229 -3.96 -12.27 -24.04
N PHE A 230 -3.55 -11.63 -22.95
CA PHE A 230 -4.28 -11.63 -21.69
C PHE A 230 -4.98 -10.29 -21.54
N ILE A 231 -6.30 -10.30 -21.43
CA ILE A 231 -7.10 -9.09 -21.60
C ILE A 231 -7.95 -8.82 -20.35
N LEU A 232 -7.65 -7.70 -19.67
CA LEU A 232 -8.54 -7.12 -18.68
C LEU A 232 -9.64 -6.34 -19.38
N SER A 233 -10.86 -6.41 -18.86
CA SER A 233 -12.02 -5.77 -19.47
C SER A 233 -13.13 -5.52 -18.45
N GLU A 234 -14.17 -4.80 -18.88
CA GLU A 234 -15.28 -4.36 -18.02
C GLU A 234 -14.79 -3.46 -16.88
N PRO A 235 -14.29 -2.26 -17.21
CA PRO A 235 -13.78 -1.34 -16.20
C PRO A 235 -14.89 -0.93 -15.23
N MET A 236 -14.52 -0.72 -13.98
CA MET A 236 -15.45 -0.33 -12.93
C MET A 236 -15.74 1.16 -12.94
N GLU A 237 -14.77 1.99 -13.34
CA GLU A 237 -14.95 3.41 -13.56
C GLU A 237 -15.25 3.71 -15.03
N LYS A 238 -16.13 4.69 -15.27
CA LYS A 238 -16.60 5.03 -16.62
C LYS A 238 -15.51 5.61 -17.52
N ASP A 239 -14.55 6.29 -16.92
CA ASP A 239 -13.50 7.04 -17.63
C ASP A 239 -12.19 6.23 -17.74
N SER A 240 -12.16 5.00 -17.21
CA SER A 240 -11.02 4.08 -17.31
C SER A 240 -10.88 3.52 -18.73
N GLU A 241 -9.66 3.06 -19.06
CA GLU A 241 -9.41 2.34 -20.30
C GLU A 241 -10.38 1.15 -20.43
N LYS A 242 -10.90 0.94 -21.64
CA LYS A 242 -11.90 -0.12 -21.85
C LYS A 242 -11.32 -1.51 -21.61
N GLN A 243 -10.04 -1.68 -21.97
CA GLN A 243 -9.31 -2.92 -21.87
C GLN A 243 -7.83 -2.63 -21.67
N VAL A 244 -7.15 -3.53 -20.95
CA VAL A 244 -5.69 -3.60 -20.85
C VAL A 244 -5.29 -4.95 -21.44
N VAL A 245 -4.29 -4.94 -22.31
CA VAL A 245 -3.84 -6.13 -23.03
C VAL A 245 -2.38 -6.40 -22.69
N PHE A 246 -2.11 -7.60 -22.19
CA PHE A 246 -0.75 -8.12 -22.06
C PHE A 246 -0.47 -9.04 -23.24
N ASP A 247 0.31 -8.53 -24.19
CA ASP A 247 0.72 -9.27 -25.38
C ASP A 247 1.98 -10.08 -25.10
N ILE A 248 1.94 -11.36 -25.46
CA ILE A 248 3.10 -12.25 -25.48
C ILE A 248 3.45 -12.49 -26.93
N GLN A 249 4.38 -11.69 -27.45
CA GLN A 249 4.89 -11.91 -28.81
C GLN A 249 5.77 -13.17 -28.82
N ASN A 250 5.46 -14.11 -29.71
CA ASN A 250 6.30 -15.28 -29.91
C ASN A 250 7.68 -14.85 -30.43
N LEU A 251 8.73 -15.26 -29.71
CA LEU A 251 10.07 -15.40 -30.26
C LEU A 251 10.08 -16.64 -31.17
N GLU A 252 9.78 -16.44 -32.45
CA GLU A 252 10.18 -17.40 -33.50
C GLU A 252 11.70 -17.41 -33.68
#